data_AF-A0A7S1CNN0-F1
#
_entry.id   AF-A0A7S1CNN0-F1
#
_cell.length_a   1.000
_cell.length_b   1.000
_cell.length_c   1.000
_cell.angle_alpha   90.00
_cell.angle_beta   90.00
_cell.angle_gamma   90.00
#
_symmetry.space_group_name_H-M   'P 1'
#
loop_
_entity.id
_entity.type
_entity.pdbx_description
1 polymer ?
#
loop_
_entity_poly.entity_id
_entity_poly.type
_entity_poly.pdbx_seq_one_letter_code
_entity_poly.pdbx_strand_id
1 'polypeptide(L)'
;DGEGEGDDDDDMEVGGAAATAAGEGAVRGGSPSKGSASRSSKAAGGRLYLVVHNIDGPGLRGPEAQTALSVLASATNIHVIASVDHVNAAALFDQRQRDRYNWLWHDATTYRHYVVETSHAAPVAAGKTDLASSGIKFVLQSLTP
;
A
#
# COMPACT_ATOMS: atom_id res chain seq x y z
N ASP A 1 54.17 -5.30 -47.75
CA ASP A 1 53.29 -6.49 -47.86
C ASP A 1 52.29 -6.41 -46.72
N GLY A 2 50.99 -6.35 -47.03
CA GLY A 2 49.92 -6.06 -46.06
C GLY A 2 49.15 -4.80 -46.44
N GLU A 3 48.12 -4.99 -47.26
CA GLU A 3 47.11 -3.99 -47.65
C GLU A 3 45.82 -4.19 -46.83
N GLY A 4 44.80 -3.33 -47.01
CA GLY A 4 43.60 -3.24 -46.17
C GLY A 4 43.39 -1.81 -45.67
N GLU A 5 42.61 -0.93 -46.31
CA GLU A 5 41.50 -1.11 -47.28
C GLU A 5 40.20 -1.66 -46.66
N GLY A 6 39.15 -0.82 -46.73
CA GLY A 6 37.74 -1.12 -46.49
C GLY A 6 37.20 -1.03 -45.04
N ASP A 7 35.97 -0.56 -44.80
CA ASP A 7 34.99 0.16 -45.66
C ASP A 7 34.04 0.99 -44.77
N ASP A 8 33.07 1.68 -45.38
CA ASP A 8 32.06 2.59 -44.78
C ASP A 8 30.94 1.86 -43.98
N ASP A 9 29.69 2.34 -44.09
CA ASP A 9 28.43 1.91 -43.43
C ASP A 9 28.24 2.29 -41.94
N ASP A 10 27.12 2.90 -41.50
CA ASP A 10 26.08 3.65 -42.24
C ASP A 10 25.31 4.57 -41.25
N ASP A 11 24.69 5.65 -41.75
CA ASP A 11 23.88 6.57 -40.93
C ASP A 11 22.43 6.08 -40.80
N MET A 12 21.85 6.15 -39.58
CA MET A 12 20.40 5.97 -39.37
C MET A 12 19.79 7.05 -38.46
N GLU A 13 19.68 8.26 -39.00
CA GLU A 13 18.61 9.18 -38.59
C GLU A 13 17.26 8.66 -39.16
N VAL A 14 16.23 8.55 -38.32
CA VAL A 14 14.87 8.19 -38.77
C VAL A 14 13.87 9.27 -38.33
N GLY A 15 13.69 10.26 -39.20
CA GLY A 15 12.68 11.30 -39.07
C GLY A 15 11.24 10.79 -39.27
N GLY A 16 10.25 11.56 -38.79
CA GLY A 16 8.83 11.16 -38.78
C GLY A 16 7.96 11.77 -39.90
N ALA A 17 6.82 11.11 -40.18
CA ALA A 17 5.75 11.50 -41.10
C ALA A 17 4.46 10.72 -40.73
N ALA A 18 3.21 11.16 -40.93
CA ALA A 18 2.62 12.46 -41.33
C ALA A 18 1.11 12.54 -40.89
N ALA A 19 0.33 13.49 -41.42
CA ALA A 19 -1.13 13.69 -41.20
C ALA A 19 -2.01 12.61 -41.90
N THR A 20 -3.36 12.63 -42.09
CA THR A 20 -4.43 13.66 -42.30
C THR A 20 -5.80 12.92 -42.47
N ALA A 21 -7.05 13.44 -42.36
CA ALA A 21 -7.76 14.53 -41.63
C ALA A 21 -9.30 14.45 -41.96
N ALA A 22 -10.15 15.35 -41.39
CA ALA A 22 -11.63 15.46 -41.59
C ALA A 22 -12.49 14.26 -41.07
N GLY A 23 -13.83 14.31 -40.84
CA GLY A 23 -14.90 15.34 -40.87
C GLY A 23 -16.27 14.70 -41.21
N GLU A 24 -17.50 15.16 -40.86
CA GLU A 24 -18.04 16.22 -39.97
C GLU A 24 -19.58 15.97 -39.75
N GLY A 25 -20.33 16.81 -38.99
CA GLY A 25 -21.80 16.77 -38.78
C GLY A 25 -22.25 16.31 -37.38
N ALA A 26 -23.09 16.98 -36.57
CA ALA A 26 -24.46 17.56 -36.74
C ALA A 26 -25.61 16.52 -36.46
N VAL A 27 -26.68 16.76 -35.67
CA VAL A 27 -27.13 17.91 -34.82
C VAL A 27 -28.34 17.50 -33.90
N ARG A 28 -28.63 18.28 -32.82
CA ARG A 28 -29.81 18.24 -31.89
C ARG A 28 -29.84 17.08 -30.85
N GLY A 29 -30.30 17.27 -29.59
CA GLY A 29 -30.59 18.50 -28.83
C GLY A 29 -31.49 18.29 -27.59
N GLY A 30 -31.49 19.25 -26.65
CA GLY A 30 -32.64 19.52 -25.75
C GLY A 30 -32.62 19.06 -24.28
N SER A 31 -32.01 19.85 -23.37
CA SER A 31 -32.64 20.38 -22.12
C SER A 31 -31.61 20.80 -21.05
N PRO A 32 -31.71 21.99 -20.43
CA PRO A 32 -30.86 22.37 -19.31
C PRO A 32 -31.45 21.89 -17.97
N SER A 33 -30.89 20.83 -17.39
CA SER A 33 -31.16 20.50 -15.98
C SER A 33 -30.55 21.58 -15.08
N LYS A 34 -31.33 22.08 -14.11
CA LYS A 34 -30.90 23.18 -13.23
C LYS A 34 -29.69 22.75 -12.42
N GLY A 35 -28.69 23.61 -12.35
CA GLY A 35 -27.44 23.33 -11.64
C GLY A 35 -27.69 23.04 -10.15
N SER A 36 -27.50 21.79 -9.75
CA SER A 36 -27.06 21.51 -8.39
C SER A 36 -25.69 22.14 -8.25
N ALA A 37 -25.54 23.10 -7.33
CA ALA A 37 -24.28 23.76 -7.08
C ALA A 37 -23.32 22.77 -6.41
N SER A 38 -22.62 21.97 -7.23
CA SER A 38 -21.43 21.24 -6.80
C SER A 38 -20.44 22.27 -6.29
N ARG A 39 -20.35 22.36 -4.96
CA ARG A 39 -19.56 23.37 -4.27
C ARG A 39 -18.10 23.13 -4.62
N SER A 40 -17.57 23.92 -5.55
CA SER A 40 -16.14 24.09 -5.77
C SER A 40 -15.53 24.90 -4.62
N SER A 41 -15.69 24.37 -3.39
CA SER A 41 -14.71 24.62 -2.33
C SER A 41 -13.37 24.23 -2.92
N LYS A 42 -12.56 25.24 -3.24
CA LYS A 42 -11.14 25.09 -3.59
C LYS A 42 -10.52 24.23 -2.50
N ALA A 43 -10.36 22.94 -2.78
CA ALA A 43 -9.99 21.96 -1.77
C ALA A 43 -8.53 22.20 -1.41
N ALA A 44 -8.31 23.05 -0.39
CA ALA A 44 -7.03 23.20 0.27
C ALA A 44 -6.66 21.80 0.77
N GLY A 45 -5.72 21.15 0.07
CA GLY A 45 -5.57 19.70 0.07
C GLY A 45 -5.30 19.17 1.47
N GLY A 46 -6.35 18.67 2.13
CA GLY A 46 -6.25 18.12 3.47
C GLY A 46 -5.26 16.96 3.48
N ARG A 47 -4.26 17.05 4.35
CA ARG A 47 -3.34 15.94 4.63
C ARG A 47 -3.87 15.18 5.83
N LEU A 48 -4.17 13.90 5.63
CA LEU A 48 -4.55 12.98 6.70
C LEU A 48 -3.28 12.28 7.19
N TYR A 49 -3.01 12.40 8.49
CA TYR A 49 -1.94 11.67 9.16
C TYR A 49 -2.55 10.50 9.93
N LEU A 50 -2.24 9.28 9.51
CA LEU A 50 -2.69 8.04 10.13
C LEU A 50 -1.56 7.45 10.97
N VAL A 51 -1.74 7.39 12.29
CA VAL A 51 -0.79 6.75 13.21
C VAL A 51 -1.35 5.38 13.61
N VAL A 52 -0.61 4.32 13.30
CA VAL A 52 -0.98 2.93 13.58
C VAL A 52 -0.01 2.34 14.61
N HIS A 53 -0.47 2.17 15.84
CA HIS A 53 0.28 1.39 16.83
C HIS A 53 0.13 -0.10 16.52
N ASN A 54 1.26 -0.82 16.43
CA ASN A 54 1.34 -2.26 16.20
C ASN A 54 0.54 -2.69 14.94
N ILE A 55 1.02 -2.29 13.75
CA ILE A 55 0.41 -2.64 12.46
C ILE A 55 0.40 -4.16 12.20
N ASP A 56 1.30 -4.86 12.87
CA ASP A 56 1.39 -6.32 12.97
C ASP A 56 0.53 -6.91 14.11
N GLY A 57 -0.43 -6.15 14.66
CA GLY A 57 -1.39 -6.63 15.65
C GLY A 57 -2.33 -7.69 15.06
N PRO A 58 -2.87 -8.63 15.87
CA PRO A 58 -3.58 -9.81 15.36
C PRO A 58 -4.82 -9.48 14.50
N GLY A 59 -5.50 -8.36 14.73
CA GLY A 59 -6.62 -7.90 13.90
C GLY A 59 -6.21 -7.27 12.56
N LEU A 60 -4.95 -6.85 12.40
CA LEU A 60 -4.42 -6.21 11.19
C LEU A 60 -3.53 -7.14 10.35
N ARG A 61 -3.20 -8.35 10.83
CA ARG A 61 -2.49 -9.39 10.06
C ARG A 61 -3.28 -9.96 8.87
N GLY A 62 -4.57 -9.65 8.75
CA GLY A 62 -5.40 -10.12 7.63
C GLY A 62 -4.95 -9.53 6.29
N PRO A 63 -4.86 -10.32 5.21
CA PRO A 63 -4.39 -9.84 3.90
C PRO A 63 -5.30 -8.75 3.31
N GLU A 64 -6.60 -8.79 3.63
CA GLU A 64 -7.57 -7.76 3.26
C GLU A 64 -7.29 -6.43 3.96
N ALA A 65 -7.00 -6.47 5.27
CA ALA A 65 -6.67 -5.27 6.07
C ALA A 65 -5.37 -4.62 5.58
N GLN A 66 -4.31 -5.41 5.34
CA GLN A 66 -3.06 -4.91 4.77
C GLN A 66 -3.24 -4.38 3.35
N THR A 67 -4.11 -4.99 2.54
CA THR A 67 -4.41 -4.50 1.19
C THR A 67 -5.15 -3.15 1.26
N ALA A 68 -6.17 -3.03 2.11
CA ALA A 68 -6.89 -1.76 2.30
C ALA A 68 -5.99 -0.64 2.81
N LEU A 69 -5.14 -0.91 3.81
CA LEU A 69 -4.15 0.04 4.32
C LEU A 69 -3.10 0.42 3.27
N SER A 70 -2.62 -0.51 2.45
CA SER A 70 -1.69 -0.20 1.35
C SER A 70 -2.32 0.67 0.25
N VAL A 71 -3.63 0.52 -0.01
CA VAL A 71 -4.36 1.40 -0.94
C VAL A 71 -4.51 2.80 -0.35
N LEU A 72 -4.82 2.92 0.95
CA LEU A 72 -4.87 4.21 1.64
C LEU A 72 -3.49 4.91 1.65
N ALA A 73 -2.41 4.18 1.91
CA ALA A 73 -1.04 4.72 1.90
C ALA A 73 -0.59 5.21 0.51
N SER A 74 -1.13 4.63 -0.57
CA SER A 74 -0.81 5.06 -1.94
C SER A 74 -1.43 6.41 -2.36
N ALA A 75 -2.30 7.00 -1.54
CA ALA A 75 -2.90 8.31 -1.81
C ALA A 75 -1.99 9.45 -1.34
N THR A 76 -1.64 10.39 -2.23
CA THR A 76 -0.75 11.53 -1.95
C THR A 76 -1.21 12.49 -0.85
N ASN A 77 -2.49 12.41 -0.46
CA ASN A 77 -3.10 13.15 0.65
C ASN A 77 -3.03 12.43 2.00
N ILE A 78 -2.59 11.16 2.05
CA ILE A 78 -2.55 10.33 3.25
C ILE A 78 -1.09 10.00 3.59
N HIS A 79 -0.71 10.21 4.83
CA HIS A 79 0.62 9.89 5.34
C HIS A 79 0.45 8.91 6.50
N VAL A 80 1.06 7.73 6.39
CA VAL A 80 0.96 6.67 7.39
C VAL A 80 2.27 6.59 8.19
N ILE A 81 2.15 6.55 9.52
CA ILE A 81 3.23 6.25 10.46
C ILE A 81 2.79 5.02 11.24
N ALA A 82 3.63 3.99 11.31
CA ALA A 82 3.32 2.75 12.01
C ALA A 82 4.42 2.37 13.00
N SER A 83 4.05 1.78 14.14
CA SER A 83 4.99 0.98 14.96
C SER A 83 4.87 -0.49 14.58
N VAL A 84 5.99 -1.20 14.72
CA VAL A 84 6.18 -2.61 14.35
C VAL A 84 6.92 -3.31 15.48
N ASP A 85 6.31 -4.34 16.07
CA ASP A 85 6.85 -5.00 17.28
C ASP A 85 7.26 -6.46 17.04
N HIS A 86 6.69 -7.15 16.05
CA HIS A 86 6.95 -8.56 15.77
C HIS A 86 8.06 -8.77 14.71
N VAL A 87 9.02 -9.65 15.02
CA VAL A 87 10.20 -9.95 14.17
C VAL A 87 9.88 -10.32 12.71
N ASN A 88 8.74 -10.98 12.46
CA ASN A 88 8.32 -11.37 11.10
C ASN A 88 7.46 -10.30 10.39
N ALA A 89 7.30 -9.09 10.92
CA ALA A 89 6.38 -8.08 10.37
C ALA A 89 6.71 -7.67 8.92
N ALA A 90 7.98 -7.66 8.52
CA ALA A 90 8.38 -7.43 7.13
C ALA A 90 7.79 -8.47 6.14
N ALA A 91 7.46 -9.68 6.62
CA ALA A 91 6.81 -10.73 5.83
C ALA A 91 5.27 -10.64 5.82
N LEU A 92 4.66 -9.70 6.53
CA LEU A 92 3.22 -9.41 6.42
C LEU A 92 2.88 -8.64 5.12
N PHE A 93 3.87 -8.05 4.47
CA PHE A 93 3.69 -7.20 3.31
C PHE A 93 4.12 -7.90 2.01
N ASP A 94 3.16 -8.18 1.12
CA ASP A 94 3.43 -8.56 -0.26
C ASP A 94 4.28 -7.48 -0.98
N GLN A 95 4.99 -7.85 -2.05
CA GLN A 95 5.74 -6.90 -2.88
C GLN A 95 4.86 -5.70 -3.28
N ARG A 96 3.65 -5.94 -3.80
CA ARG A 96 2.73 -4.87 -4.22
C ARG A 96 2.13 -4.07 -3.05
N GLN A 97 2.32 -4.50 -1.81
CA GLN A 97 1.97 -3.72 -0.63
C GLN A 97 3.17 -2.87 -0.19
N ARG A 98 4.39 -3.45 -0.14
CA ARG A 98 5.64 -2.72 0.15
C ARG A 98 5.87 -1.56 -0.81
N ASP A 99 5.67 -1.79 -2.11
CA ASP A 99 5.81 -0.77 -3.16
C ASP A 99 4.79 0.38 -3.00
N ARG A 100 3.60 0.11 -2.44
CA ARG A 100 2.54 1.11 -2.20
C ARG A 100 2.66 1.85 -0.88
N TYR A 101 3.19 1.20 0.16
CA TYR A 101 3.48 1.83 1.44
C TYR A 101 4.71 2.75 1.37
N ASN A 102 5.70 2.43 0.52
CA ASN A 102 6.97 3.15 0.40
C ASN A 102 7.64 3.39 1.77
N TRP A 103 7.71 2.33 2.60
CA TRP A 103 8.16 2.42 3.99
C TRP A 103 9.62 2.88 4.12
N LEU A 104 9.83 4.00 4.82
CA LEU A 104 11.13 4.39 5.35
C LEU A 104 11.28 3.82 6.77
N TRP A 105 12.21 2.88 6.94
CA TRP A 105 12.46 2.22 8.23
C TRP A 105 13.36 3.07 9.12
N HIS A 106 12.98 3.20 10.38
CA HIS A 106 13.74 3.90 11.42
C HIS A 106 13.85 3.01 12.67
N ASP A 107 15.02 3.00 13.31
CA ASP A 107 15.17 2.44 14.66
C ASP A 107 14.51 3.40 15.67
N ALA A 108 13.64 2.85 16.51
CA ALA A 108 12.92 3.54 17.57
C ALA A 108 12.94 2.75 18.88
N THR A 109 14.04 2.05 19.17
CA THR A 109 14.20 1.20 20.37
C THR A 109 14.12 2.02 21.67
N THR A 110 12.93 2.09 22.27
CA THR A 110 12.67 2.94 23.47
C THR A 110 12.92 2.26 24.82
N TYR A 111 13.12 0.94 24.85
CA TYR A 111 13.22 0.10 26.07
C TYR A 111 12.06 0.25 27.08
N ARG A 112 10.91 0.79 26.67
CA ARG A 112 9.73 0.92 27.53
C ARG A 112 8.99 -0.40 27.66
N HIS A 113 8.31 -0.61 28.80
CA HIS A 113 7.47 -1.78 29.00
C HIS A 113 6.18 -1.68 28.16
N TYR A 114 5.87 -2.74 27.41
CA TYR A 114 4.68 -2.90 26.57
C TYR A 114 3.39 -3.12 27.39
N VAL A 115 3.11 -2.26 28.37
CA VAL A 115 2.03 -2.47 29.36
C VAL A 115 0.64 -2.39 28.71
N VAL A 116 0.46 -1.51 27.71
CA VAL A 116 -0.82 -1.33 27.02
C VAL A 116 -1.04 -2.49 26.04
N GLU A 117 -0.01 -2.79 25.25
CA GLU A 117 -0.01 -3.76 24.16
C GLU A 117 -0.16 -5.19 24.71
N THR A 118 0.50 -5.50 25.84
CA THR A 118 0.39 -6.80 26.52
C THR A 118 -0.90 -6.92 27.34
N SER A 119 -1.59 -5.83 27.69
CA SER A 119 -2.82 -5.91 28.52
C SER A 119 -3.95 -6.71 27.86
N HIS A 120 -3.95 -6.78 26.53
CA HIS A 120 -4.90 -7.56 25.73
C HIS A 120 -4.43 -9.00 25.43
N ALA A 121 -3.16 -9.32 25.73
CA ALA A 121 -2.61 -10.67 25.60
C ALA A 121 -2.75 -11.40 26.95
N ALA A 122 -3.72 -12.31 27.04
CA ALA A 122 -3.96 -13.09 28.27
C ALA A 122 -2.67 -13.81 28.72
N PRO A 123 -2.14 -13.56 29.94
CA PRO A 123 -0.82 -14.07 30.32
C PRO A 123 -0.82 -15.59 30.46
N VAL A 124 0.20 -16.25 29.90
CA VAL A 124 0.38 -17.72 30.02
C VAL A 124 0.47 -18.19 31.48
N ALA A 125 0.98 -17.33 32.38
CA ALA A 125 1.04 -17.60 33.82
C ALA A 125 -0.28 -17.31 34.59
N ALA A 126 -1.26 -16.63 33.98
CA ALA A 126 -2.53 -16.28 34.60
C ALA A 126 -3.57 -17.37 34.32
N GLY A 127 -3.53 -18.45 35.11
CA GLY A 127 -4.34 -19.66 34.90
C GLY A 127 -5.86 -19.51 35.11
N LYS A 128 -6.55 -18.79 34.21
CA LYS A 128 -8.01 -18.70 34.15
C LYS A 128 -8.56 -18.73 32.72
N THR A 129 -9.19 -19.86 32.39
CA THR A 129 -10.37 -20.07 31.51
C THR A 129 -10.47 -19.39 30.12
N ASP A 130 -10.27 -18.09 29.97
CA ASP A 130 -10.58 -17.36 28.72
C ASP A 130 -9.57 -17.66 27.59
N LEU A 131 -8.36 -18.10 27.98
CA LEU A 131 -7.34 -18.66 27.09
C LEU A 131 -7.78 -19.91 26.30
N ALA A 132 -8.91 -20.53 26.66
CA ALA A 132 -9.32 -21.83 26.13
C ALA A 132 -9.48 -21.85 24.60
N SER A 133 -10.09 -20.83 23.99
CA SER A 133 -10.40 -20.83 22.55
C SER A 133 -9.13 -20.84 21.67
N SER A 134 -8.24 -19.87 21.88
CA SER A 134 -6.95 -19.78 21.18
C SER A 134 -5.99 -20.89 21.59
N GLY A 135 -5.99 -21.31 22.87
CA GLY A 135 -5.16 -22.42 23.36
C GLY A 135 -5.54 -23.76 22.72
N ILE A 136 -6.84 -24.11 22.71
CA ILE A 136 -7.35 -25.32 22.05
C ILE A 136 -7.05 -25.26 20.54
N LYS A 137 -7.26 -24.11 19.89
CA LYS A 137 -6.87 -23.94 18.47
C LYS A 137 -5.38 -24.25 18.26
N PHE A 138 -4.48 -23.72 19.08
CA PHE A 138 -3.04 -23.93 18.94
C PHE A 138 -2.65 -25.40 19.17
N VAL A 139 -3.26 -26.06 20.17
CA VAL A 139 -3.07 -27.51 20.41
C VAL A 139 -3.56 -28.33 19.23
N LEU A 140 -4.79 -28.09 18.73
CA LEU A 140 -5.35 -28.80 17.58
C LEU A 140 -4.54 -28.58 16.30
N GLN A 141 -3.98 -27.38 16.08
CA GLN A 141 -3.06 -27.09 14.97
C GLN A 141 -1.66 -27.72 15.12
N SER A 142 -1.31 -28.23 16.31
CA SER A 142 -0.04 -28.90 16.57
C SER A 142 -0.11 -30.44 16.45
N LEU A 143 -1.31 -31.00 16.35
CA LEU A 143 -1.52 -32.42 16.08
C LEU A 143 -1.30 -32.73 14.59
N THR A 144 -0.77 -33.91 14.29
CA THR A 144 -0.72 -34.42 12.92
C THR A 144 -2.13 -34.71 12.40
N PRO A 145 -2.43 -34.40 11.12
CA PRO A 145 -3.74 -34.64 10.50
C PRO A 145 -4.02 -36.14 10.27
#